data_AF-A0A2N6A9E3-F1
#
_entry.id   AF-A0A2N6A9E3-F1
#
_cell.length_a   1.000
_cell.length_b   1.000
_cell.length_c   1.000
_cell.angle_alpha   90.00
_cell.angle_beta   90.00
_cell.angle_gamma   90.00
#
_symmetry.space_group_name_H-M   'P 1'
#
loop_
_entity.id
_entity.type
_entity.pdbx_description
1 polymer ?
#
loop_
_entity_poly.entity_id
_entity_poly.type
_entity_poly.pdbx_seq_one_letter_code
_entity_poly.pdbx_strand_id
1 'polypeptide(L)' 'MQNRFDTSLFIFRRDLRLLDNRGLAEATRQSRKVIAVFV' A
#
# COMPACT_ATOMS: atom_id res chain seq x y z
N MET A 1 -8.69 -4.18 -14.86
CA MET A 1 -8.98 -4.40 -13.43
C MET A 1 -9.58 -3.11 -12.88
N GLN A 2 -10.72 -3.19 -12.20
CA GLN A 2 -11.36 -2.03 -11.59
C GLN A 2 -10.79 -1.89 -10.17
N ASN A 3 -10.03 -0.82 -9.92
CA ASN A 3 -9.46 -0.57 -8.60
C ASN A 3 -10.59 -0.21 -7.63
N ARG A 4 -10.58 -0.81 -6.43
CA ARG A 4 -11.61 -0.60 -5.39
C ARG A 4 -11.53 0.79 -4.77
N PHE A 5 -10.32 1.36 -4.71
CA PHE A 5 -10.06 2.66 -4.12
C PHE A 5 -9.31 3.57 -5.10
N ASP A 6 -9.63 4.87 -5.09
CA ASP A 6 -8.84 5.84 -5.88
C ASP A 6 -7.50 6.13 -5.20
N THR A 7 -7.50 6.46 -3.92
CA THR A 7 -6.29 6.72 -3.14
C THR A 7 -6.31 5.98 -1.79
N SER A 8 -5.19 5.40 -1.39
CA SER A 8 -5.01 4.75 -0.08
C SER A 8 -3.75 5.21 0.63
N LEU A 9 -3.81 5.27 1.96
CA LEU A 9 -2.66 5.53 2.82
C LEU A 9 -2.12 4.18 3.33
N PHE A 10 -0.84 3.90 3.07
CA PHE A 10 -0.15 2.73 3.60
C PHE A 10 0.84 3.16 4.67
N ILE A 11 0.62 2.76 5.93
CA ILE A 11 1.47 3.14 7.05
C ILE A 11 2.44 2.00 7.36
N PHE A 12 3.72 2.24 7.14
CA PHE A 12 4.77 1.35 7.63
C PHE A 12 4.84 1.45 9.16
N ARG A 13 4.97 0.31 9.85
CA ARG A 13 5.08 0.27 11.33
C ARG A 13 6.34 -0.41 11.83
N ARG A 14 6.65 -1.61 11.34
CA ARG A 14 7.86 -2.38 11.70
C ARG A 14 8.68 -2.75 10.47
N ASP A 15 7.99 -3.13 9.39
CA ASP A 15 8.60 -3.63 8.18
C ASP A 15 8.82 -2.51 7.14
N LEU A 16 9.95 -1.80 7.26
CA LEU A 16 10.42 -0.83 6.26
C LEU A 16 11.06 -1.53 5.07
N ARG A 17 10.31 -2.43 4.42
CA ARG A 17 10.77 -3.15 3.22
C ARG A 17 9.68 -3.22 2.17
N LEU A 18 10.12 -3.26 0.90
CA LEU A 18 9.24 -3.49 -0.24
C LEU A 18 9.09 -4.99 -0.55
N LEU A 19 10.20 -5.72 -0.50
CA LEU A 19 10.23 -7.15 -0.78
C LEU A 19 9.43 -7.91 0.28
N ASP A 20 8.56 -8.82 -0.19
CA ASP A 20 7.66 -9.62 0.64
C ASP A 20 6.80 -8.78 1.61
N ASN A 21 6.41 -7.57 1.17
CA ASN A 21 5.46 -6.73 1.91
C ASN A 21 4.04 -6.96 1.39
N ARG A 22 3.39 -8.01 1.92
CA ARG A 22 2.02 -8.38 1.52
C ARG A 22 1.01 -7.24 1.69
N GLY A 23 1.16 -6.42 2.74
CA GLY A 23 0.28 -5.28 2.99
C GLY A 23 0.41 -4.20 1.90
N LEU A 24 1.65 -3.87 1.52
CA LEU A 24 1.91 -2.91 0.46
C LEU A 24 1.45 -3.45 -0.90
N ALA A 25 1.72 -4.73 -1.17
CA ALA A 25 1.26 -5.41 -2.38
C ALA A 25 -0.27 -5.34 -2.50
N GLU A 26 -0.98 -5.60 -1.41
CA GLU A 26 -2.44 -5.50 -1.37
C GLU A 26 -2.94 -4.08 -1.63
N ALA A 27 -2.32 -3.09 -0.99
CA ALA A 27 -2.66 -1.68 -1.19
C ALA A 27 -2.48 -1.27 -2.67
N THR A 28 -1.38 -1.67 -3.30
CA THR A 28 -1.13 -1.35 -4.73
C THR A 28 -2.08 -2.08 -5.68
N ARG A 29 -2.58 -3.27 -5.30
CA ARG A 29 -3.53 -4.04 -6.11
C ARG A 29 -4.95 -3.48 -6.04
N GLN A 30 -5.34 -2.95 -4.89
CA GLN A 30 -6.71 -2.45 -4.68
C GLN A 30 -6.88 -0.98 -5.03
N SER A 31 -5.79 -0.22 -5.15
CA SER A 31 -5.85 1.25 -5.21
C SER A 31 -5.17 1.80 -6.46
N ARG A 32 -5.75 2.85 -7.06
CA ARG A 32 -5.12 3.57 -8.18
C ARG A 32 -3.86 4.32 -7.72
N LYS A 33 -3.89 4.88 -6.52
CA LYS A 33 -2.74 5.57 -5.91
C LYS A 33 -2.55 5.08 -4.47
N VAL A 34 -1.30 4.82 -4.10
CA VAL A 34 -0.92 4.52 -2.71
C VAL A 34 0.05 5.60 -2.25
N ILE A 35 -0.26 6.24 -1.12
CA ILE A 35 0.63 7.14 -0.40
C ILE A 35 1.23 6.34 0.74
N ALA A 36 2.52 6.04 0.65
CA ALA A 36 3.21 5.29 1.69
C ALA A 36 3.85 6.25 2.69
N VAL A 37 3.58 6.06 3.98
CA VAL A 37 4.04 6.94 5.07
C VAL A 37 4.58 6.11 6.23
N PHE A 38 5.37 6.77 7.08
CA PHE A 38 5.81 6.27 8.38
C PHE A 38 5.60 7.41 9.38
N VAL A 39 5.07 7.10 10.56
CA VAL A 39 4.81 8.05 11.66
C VAL A 39 5.66 7.67 12.84
#